data_AF-A0A9Q0H5G9-F1
#
_entry.id   AF-A0A9Q0H5G9-F1
#
_cell.length_a   1.000
_cell.length_b   1.000
_cell.length_c   1.000
_cell.angle_alpha   90.00
_cell.angle_beta   90.00
_cell.angle_gamma   90.00
#
_symmetry.space_group_name_H-M   'P 1'
#
loop_
_entity.id
_entity.type
_entity.pdbx_description
1 polymer ?
#
loop_
_entity_poly.entity_id
_entity_poly.type
_entity_poly.pdbx_seq_one_letter_code
_entity_poly.pdbx_strand_id
1 'polypeptide(L)'
;MASFVSTLFFQVLLLVSLLHFSNAGRRRLTELMGDQSMTFQYHKGTLLSGKISVNLIWYGNFKPTQRAIISDFVSSLSSSPASLNTEPQPSVLTWWKTTDKYYSLSSNNKKPSSLSLQMGKQILDENYSLGKSLTRNQIVQLAAGGDPENAINVVLTAADVTVENFCMDSCGTHGSQGKKSKFAYIWVGNSETQCPGQCAWPFHQPIYGPQNPPLIAPNNDVGMDGMVINLASLLAATVTNPFGNGFYQGPADAPLEAGTACPGIYGKGAYPGYAGDLLVDSTTGASFNANGENGRKYLLPALFDPSTSSCSALA
;
A
#
# COMPACT_ATOMS: atom_id res chain seq x y z
N MET A 1 30.06 51.79 38.38
CA MET A 1 29.17 50.75 38.95
C MET A 1 27.76 50.75 38.36
N ALA A 2 27.17 51.90 37.98
CA ALA A 2 25.81 51.93 37.42
C ALA A 2 25.65 51.29 36.02
N SER A 3 26.68 51.34 35.15
CA SER A 3 26.58 50.78 33.78
C SER A 3 26.60 49.24 33.74
N PHE A 4 27.30 48.60 34.68
CA PHE A 4 27.39 47.13 34.78
C PHE A 4 26.09 46.47 35.24
N VAL A 5 25.31 47.17 36.08
CA VAL A 5 24.01 46.67 36.57
C VAL A 5 22.95 46.72 35.46
N SER A 6 23.04 47.72 34.57
CA SER A 6 22.11 47.89 33.45
C SER A 6 22.25 46.81 32.37
N THR A 7 23.48 46.37 32.06
CA THR A 7 23.74 45.31 31.08
C THR A 7 23.30 43.94 31.60
N LEU A 8 23.53 43.64 32.88
CA LEU A 8 23.10 42.39 33.48
C LEU A 8 21.56 42.27 33.51
N PHE A 9 20.86 43.36 33.79
CA PHE A 9 19.40 43.40 33.79
C PHE A 9 18.80 43.13 32.40
N PHE A 10 19.40 43.71 31.35
CA PHE A 10 19.00 43.46 29.96
C PHE A 10 19.25 42.01 29.53
N GLN A 11 20.38 41.41 29.93
CA GLN A 11 20.69 40.01 29.62
C GLN A 11 19.72 39.04 30.30
N VAL A 12 19.32 39.32 31.55
CA VAL A 12 18.32 38.51 32.27
C VAL A 12 16.95 38.65 31.64
N LEU A 13 16.52 39.86 31.25
CA LEU A 13 15.26 40.07 30.52
C LEU A 13 15.24 39.34 29.18
N LEU A 14 16.36 39.34 28.45
CA LEU A 14 16.48 38.62 27.18
C LEU A 14 16.36 37.10 27.39
N LEU A 15 17.03 36.56 28.41
CA LEU A 15 16.93 35.13 28.76
C LEU A 15 15.52 34.74 29.19
N VAL A 16 14.85 35.56 30.00
CA VAL A 16 13.47 35.30 30.45
C VAL A 16 12.49 35.36 29.27
N SER A 17 12.67 36.31 28.34
CA SER A 17 11.84 36.39 27.13
C SER A 17 12.03 35.18 26.19
N LEU A 18 13.26 34.70 25.99
CA LEU A 18 13.56 33.50 25.19
C LEU A 18 12.96 32.22 25.81
N LEU A 19 12.95 32.11 27.16
CA LEU A 19 12.33 31.00 27.86
C LEU A 19 10.80 31.03 27.79
N HIS A 20 10.17 32.21 27.79
CA HIS A 20 8.73 32.36 27.62
C HIS A 20 8.25 32.08 26.18
N PHE A 21 8.99 32.51 25.16
CA PHE A 21 8.67 32.16 23.76
C PHE A 21 8.79 30.65 23.50
N SER A 22 9.75 29.98 24.13
CA SER A 22 9.97 28.55 23.99
C SER A 22 8.84 27.71 24.61
N ASN A 23 8.24 28.15 25.72
CA ASN A 23 7.16 27.42 26.38
C ASN A 23 5.76 27.80 25.89
N ALA A 24 5.52 29.06 25.52
CA ALA A 24 4.23 29.50 24.98
C ALA A 24 4.01 29.01 23.54
N GLY A 25 5.05 29.02 22.70
CA GLY A 25 4.97 28.50 21.32
C GLY A 25 4.80 26.98 21.26
N ARG A 26 5.42 26.24 22.20
CA ARG A 26 5.33 24.77 22.27
C ARG A 26 3.96 24.30 22.76
N ARG A 27 3.36 24.97 23.75
CA ARG A 27 2.00 24.68 24.24
C ARG A 27 0.93 24.99 23.19
N ARG A 28 1.07 26.08 22.43
CA ARG A 28 0.09 26.46 21.40
C ARG A 28 0.09 25.53 20.18
N LEU A 29 1.23 24.91 19.85
CA LEU A 29 1.33 23.88 18.80
C LEU A 29 0.68 22.56 19.23
N THR A 30 0.74 22.20 20.52
CA THR A 30 0.04 21.01 21.04
C THR A 30 -1.48 21.22 21.16
N GLU A 31 -1.92 22.46 21.35
CA GLU A 31 -3.33 22.81 21.57
C GLU A 31 -4.11 23.12 20.27
N LEU A 32 -3.43 23.55 19.18
CA LEU A 32 -4.03 23.68 17.85
C LEU A 32 -4.11 22.38 17.05
N MET A 33 -3.37 21.35 17.47
CA MET A 33 -3.63 19.97 17.07
C MET A 33 -4.69 19.41 18.00
N GLY A 34 -5.92 19.93 17.89
CA GLY A 34 -7.07 19.26 18.47
C GLY A 34 -6.99 17.78 18.10
N ASP A 35 -7.22 16.93 19.09
CA ASP A 35 -7.23 15.47 19.06
C ASP A 35 -8.24 14.95 18.02
N GLN A 36 -8.01 15.22 16.74
CA GLN A 36 -8.59 14.47 15.63
C GLN A 36 -8.01 13.09 15.83
N SER A 37 -8.82 12.19 16.38
CA SER A 37 -8.36 10.87 16.78
C SER A 37 -7.61 10.24 15.61
N MET A 38 -6.28 10.18 15.73
CA MET A 38 -5.39 9.50 14.78
C MET A 38 -5.49 7.99 15.00
N THR A 39 -6.71 7.51 15.20
CA THR A 39 -7.04 6.12 15.50
C THR A 39 -7.54 5.49 14.22
N PHE A 40 -6.88 4.42 13.80
CA PHE A 40 -7.39 3.58 12.73
C PHE A 40 -8.73 2.97 13.14
N GLN A 41 -9.79 3.30 12.41
CA GLN A 41 -11.15 2.93 12.81
C GLN A 41 -12.03 2.61 11.62
N TYR A 42 -13.14 1.94 11.91
CA TYR A 42 -14.18 1.65 10.93
C TYR A 42 -15.21 2.77 10.87
N HIS A 43 -15.40 3.36 9.69
CA HIS A 43 -16.29 4.49 9.45
C HIS A 43 -17.67 4.05 8.93
N LYS A 44 -18.05 2.79 9.18
CA LYS A 44 -19.38 2.21 8.91
C LYS A 44 -19.80 2.13 7.43
N GLY A 45 -18.84 2.28 6.51
CA GLY A 45 -19.05 2.15 5.08
C GLY A 45 -18.97 0.71 4.57
N THR A 46 -19.45 0.47 3.36
CA THR A 46 -19.48 -0.87 2.78
C THR A 46 -18.08 -1.38 2.46
N LEU A 47 -17.76 -2.58 2.92
CA LEU A 47 -16.59 -3.37 2.47
C LEU A 47 -16.97 -4.24 1.27
N LEU A 48 -16.01 -4.55 0.41
CA LEU A 48 -16.25 -5.53 -0.65
C LEU A 48 -16.44 -6.92 -0.03
N SER A 49 -17.44 -7.67 -0.47
CA SER A 49 -17.71 -9.01 0.04
C SER A 49 -18.34 -9.90 -1.02
N GLY A 50 -18.35 -11.21 -0.77
CA GLY A 50 -18.77 -12.21 -1.74
C GLY A 50 -17.62 -12.64 -2.66
N LYS A 51 -17.97 -13.13 -3.85
CA LYS A 51 -17.00 -13.54 -4.86
C LYS A 51 -16.69 -12.35 -5.76
N ILE A 52 -15.45 -11.88 -5.74
CA ILE A 52 -15.01 -10.72 -6.50
C ILE A 52 -13.92 -11.16 -7.48
N SER A 53 -14.09 -10.85 -8.76
CA SER A 53 -13.05 -11.06 -9.76
C SER A 53 -12.01 -9.94 -9.70
N VAL A 54 -10.74 -10.29 -9.85
CA VAL A 54 -9.65 -9.32 -10.03
C VAL A 54 -9.26 -9.36 -11.50
N ASN A 55 -9.71 -8.35 -12.26
CA ASN A 55 -9.40 -8.22 -13.67
C ASN A 55 -8.10 -7.43 -13.85
N LEU A 56 -7.18 -7.92 -14.68
CA LEU A 56 -5.92 -7.24 -14.97
C LEU A 56 -5.97 -6.57 -16.33
N ILE A 57 -5.77 -5.27 -16.37
CA ILE A 57 -5.72 -4.45 -17.59
C ILE A 57 -4.27 -4.00 -17.77
N TRP A 58 -3.57 -4.66 -18.68
CA TRP A 58 -2.16 -4.43 -18.98
C TRP A 58 -2.03 -3.35 -20.04
N TYR A 59 -1.58 -2.16 -19.63
CA TYR A 59 -1.43 -1.01 -20.51
C TYR A 59 0.05 -0.74 -20.83
N GLY A 60 0.45 -1.01 -22.06
CA GLY A 60 1.81 -0.90 -22.56
C GLY A 60 2.55 -2.23 -22.67
N ASN A 61 3.86 -2.16 -22.89
CA ASN A 61 4.66 -3.33 -23.27
C ASN A 61 5.22 -4.08 -22.05
N PHE A 62 4.45 -5.04 -21.53
CA PHE A 62 4.90 -5.98 -20.51
C PHE A 62 5.45 -7.27 -21.13
N LYS A 63 6.59 -7.75 -20.63
CA LYS A 63 7.09 -9.08 -21.01
C LYS A 63 6.12 -10.16 -20.49
N PRO A 64 6.01 -11.33 -21.16
CA PRO A 64 5.23 -12.45 -20.64
C PRO A 64 5.63 -12.86 -19.21
N THR A 65 6.93 -12.81 -18.89
CA THR A 65 7.44 -13.11 -17.54
C THR A 65 6.99 -12.09 -16.50
N GLN A 66 6.91 -10.80 -16.87
CA GLN A 66 6.40 -9.74 -16.01
C GLN A 66 4.91 -9.92 -15.73
N ARG A 67 4.15 -10.29 -16.77
CA ARG A 67 2.73 -10.60 -16.63
C ARG A 67 2.48 -11.76 -15.68
N ALA A 68 3.28 -12.83 -15.82
CA ALA A 68 3.21 -14.00 -14.96
C ALA A 68 3.41 -13.66 -13.48
N ILE A 69 4.35 -12.77 -13.12
CA ILE A 69 4.61 -12.37 -11.72
C ILE A 69 3.33 -11.83 -11.05
N ILE A 70 2.63 -10.86 -11.67
CA ILE A 70 1.41 -10.30 -11.08
C ILE A 70 0.24 -11.27 -11.17
N SER A 71 0.10 -12.02 -12.28
CA SER A 71 -1.00 -12.97 -12.39
C SER A 71 -0.90 -14.10 -11.37
N ASP A 72 0.31 -14.63 -11.16
CA ASP A 72 0.58 -15.66 -10.15
C ASP A 72 0.33 -15.10 -8.74
N PHE A 73 0.72 -13.86 -8.46
CA PHE A 73 0.42 -13.19 -7.18
C PHE A 73 -1.09 -13.13 -6.93
N VAL A 74 -1.88 -12.68 -7.91
CA VAL A 74 -3.33 -12.56 -7.77
C VAL A 74 -4.01 -13.92 -7.62
N SER A 75 -3.57 -14.94 -8.35
CA SER A 75 -4.07 -16.31 -8.17
C SER A 75 -3.77 -16.86 -6.77
N SER A 76 -2.60 -16.50 -6.21
CA SER A 76 -2.18 -16.89 -4.86
C SER A 76 -3.05 -16.29 -3.73
N LEU A 77 -3.90 -15.30 -4.00
CA LEU A 77 -4.86 -14.73 -3.04
C LEU A 77 -6.09 -15.64 -2.85
N SER A 78 -6.32 -16.60 -3.75
CA SER A 78 -7.51 -17.43 -3.75
C SER A 78 -7.39 -18.64 -2.84
N SER A 79 -8.50 -19.02 -2.20
CA SER A 79 -8.56 -20.18 -1.30
C SER A 79 -8.94 -21.45 -2.06
N SER A 80 -7.96 -22.20 -2.57
CA SER A 80 -8.20 -23.60 -2.94
C SER A 80 -7.91 -24.52 -1.75
N PRO A 81 -8.80 -25.45 -1.36
CA PRO A 81 -8.55 -26.40 -0.27
C PRO A 81 -7.25 -27.22 -0.45
N ALA A 82 -6.81 -27.41 -1.69
CA ALA A 82 -5.54 -28.06 -1.99
C ALA A 82 -4.33 -27.20 -1.60
N SER A 83 -4.40 -25.88 -1.81
CA SER A 83 -3.27 -24.95 -1.59
C SER A 83 -2.83 -24.82 -0.13
N LEU A 84 -3.76 -24.97 0.83
CA LEU A 84 -3.47 -24.76 2.25
C LEU A 84 -2.61 -25.87 2.87
N ASN A 85 -2.54 -27.04 2.26
CA ASN A 85 -1.79 -28.19 2.78
C ASN A 85 -0.50 -28.47 1.99
N THR A 86 -0.29 -27.80 0.86
CA THR A 86 0.85 -28.07 -0.05
C THR A 86 1.81 -26.89 -0.20
N GLU A 87 1.37 -25.66 0.06
CA GLU A 87 2.22 -24.47 -0.12
C GLU A 87 3.15 -24.22 1.08
N PRO A 88 4.44 -23.95 0.87
CA PRO A 88 5.37 -23.58 1.93
C PRO A 88 4.86 -22.35 2.71
N GLN A 89 4.87 -22.45 4.03
CA GLN A 89 4.52 -21.32 4.89
C GLN A 89 5.77 -20.48 5.22
N PRO A 90 5.63 -19.16 5.40
CA PRO A 90 4.42 -18.35 5.20
C PRO A 90 4.02 -18.18 3.72
N SER A 91 2.73 -18.02 3.43
CA SER A 91 2.21 -17.88 2.04
C SER A 91 1.39 -16.61 1.82
N VAL A 92 1.25 -16.21 0.54
CA VAL A 92 0.42 -15.07 0.10
C VAL A 92 -1.02 -15.21 0.61
N LEU A 93 -1.56 -16.42 0.59
CA LEU A 93 -2.90 -16.70 1.10
C LEU A 93 -3.00 -16.47 2.62
N THR A 94 -1.98 -16.87 3.39
CA THR A 94 -1.94 -16.62 4.84
C THR A 94 -1.88 -15.12 5.13
N TRP A 95 -1.11 -14.35 4.36
CA TRP A 95 -1.13 -12.89 4.41
C TRP A 95 -2.51 -12.32 4.07
N TRP A 96 -3.15 -12.80 3.00
CA TRP A 96 -4.45 -12.30 2.57
C TRP A 96 -5.56 -12.51 3.61
N LYS A 97 -5.54 -13.66 4.31
CA LYS A 97 -6.48 -13.96 5.39
C LYS A 97 -6.42 -12.99 6.57
N THR A 98 -5.36 -12.19 6.71
CA THR A 98 -5.33 -11.13 7.73
C THR A 98 -6.43 -10.08 7.52
N THR A 99 -6.92 -9.92 6.28
CA THR A 99 -8.06 -9.04 5.97
C THR A 99 -9.37 -9.51 6.62
N ASP A 100 -9.51 -10.80 6.97
CA ASP A 100 -10.72 -11.34 7.61
C ASP A 100 -11.03 -10.64 8.95
N LYS A 101 -9.99 -10.16 9.65
CA LYS A 101 -10.12 -9.41 10.91
C LYS A 101 -10.98 -8.14 10.73
N TYR A 102 -10.85 -7.45 9.60
CA TYR A 102 -11.62 -6.25 9.29
C TYR A 102 -13.12 -6.56 9.15
N TYR A 103 -13.45 -7.67 8.49
CA TYR A 103 -14.83 -8.13 8.32
C TYR A 103 -15.48 -8.56 9.63
N SER A 104 -14.70 -9.17 10.53
CA SER A 104 -15.19 -9.56 11.86
C SER A 104 -15.62 -8.35 12.69
N LEU A 105 -14.93 -7.21 12.55
CA LEU A 105 -15.22 -5.96 13.26
C LEU A 105 -16.29 -5.11 12.58
N SER A 106 -16.41 -5.21 11.26
CA SER A 106 -17.43 -4.48 10.49
C SER A 106 -18.84 -5.04 10.67
N SER A 107 -18.98 -6.31 11.03
CA SER A 107 -20.29 -6.95 11.12
C SER A 107 -20.91 -6.80 12.51
N ASN A 108 -21.99 -6.01 12.61
CA ASN A 108 -22.81 -5.88 13.82
C ASN A 108 -23.60 -7.17 14.13
N ASN A 109 -22.92 -8.27 14.50
CA ASN A 109 -23.51 -9.57 14.85
C ASN A 109 -24.35 -10.26 13.77
N LYS A 110 -24.26 -9.83 12.50
CA LYS A 110 -24.81 -10.57 11.35
C LYS A 110 -23.69 -11.42 10.74
N LYS A 111 -24.03 -12.54 10.09
CA LYS A 111 -23.07 -13.51 9.55
C LYS A 111 -21.88 -12.78 8.87
N PRO A 112 -20.62 -13.04 9.25
CA PRO A 112 -19.47 -12.36 8.65
C PRO A 112 -19.52 -12.56 7.14
N SER A 113 -19.46 -11.46 6.41
CA SER A 113 -19.47 -11.48 4.96
C SER A 113 -18.10 -11.99 4.50
N SER A 114 -18.05 -13.21 3.98
CA SER A 114 -16.81 -13.77 3.45
C SER A 114 -16.43 -13.08 2.15
N LEU A 115 -15.17 -12.67 2.01
CA LEU A 115 -14.59 -12.24 0.75
C LEU A 115 -13.82 -13.39 0.12
N SER A 116 -14.03 -13.64 -1.17
CA SER A 116 -13.20 -14.52 -1.98
C SER A 116 -12.77 -13.76 -3.22
N LEU A 117 -11.47 -13.58 -3.39
CA LEU A 117 -10.90 -13.09 -4.63
C LEU A 117 -10.61 -14.26 -5.57
N GLN A 118 -10.82 -14.03 -6.87
CA GLN A 118 -10.45 -14.96 -7.92
C GLN A 118 -9.87 -14.21 -9.11
N MET A 119 -8.96 -14.85 -9.85
CA MET A 119 -8.47 -14.32 -11.11
C MET A 119 -9.64 -14.07 -12.07
N GLY A 120 -9.70 -12.86 -12.60
CA GLY A 120 -10.68 -12.45 -13.61
C GLY A 120 -10.10 -12.46 -15.02
N LYS A 121 -10.63 -11.58 -15.86
CA LYS A 121 -10.14 -11.36 -17.22
C LYS A 121 -8.78 -10.68 -17.21
N GLN A 122 -7.97 -10.99 -18.20
CA GLN A 122 -6.77 -10.22 -18.52
C GLN A 122 -6.97 -9.52 -19.87
N ILE A 123 -6.87 -8.20 -19.87
CA ILE A 123 -7.03 -7.34 -21.04
C ILE A 123 -5.67 -6.78 -21.38
N LEU A 124 -5.23 -6.94 -22.64
CA LEU A 124 -3.96 -6.45 -23.12
C LEU A 124 -4.18 -5.23 -24.02
N ASP A 125 -3.57 -4.11 -23.67
CA ASP A 125 -3.49 -2.90 -24.48
C ASP A 125 -2.03 -2.55 -24.74
N GLU A 126 -1.40 -3.34 -25.61
CA GLU A 126 0.01 -3.18 -26.01
C GLU A 126 0.21 -2.03 -27.01
N ASN A 127 -0.88 -1.49 -27.58
CA ASN A 127 -0.87 -0.42 -28.59
C ASN A 127 -0.99 0.99 -28.00
N TYR A 128 -1.07 1.12 -26.67
CA TYR A 128 -1.21 2.41 -25.98
C TYR A 128 -2.42 3.20 -26.48
N SER A 129 -3.64 2.64 -26.37
CA SER A 129 -4.86 3.22 -26.95
C SER A 129 -5.15 4.69 -26.58
N LEU A 130 -4.61 5.18 -25.45
CA LEU A 130 -4.74 6.55 -24.94
C LEU A 130 -3.40 7.32 -24.94
N GLY A 131 -2.36 6.80 -25.58
CA GLY A 131 -0.99 7.34 -25.58
C GLY A 131 -0.14 6.92 -24.37
N LYS A 132 1.13 7.36 -24.33
CA LYS A 132 2.08 7.02 -23.26
C LYS A 132 2.10 7.99 -22.07
N SER A 133 1.23 9.00 -22.10
CA SER A 133 1.06 9.97 -21.02
C SER A 133 -0.41 9.99 -20.63
N LEU A 134 -0.71 9.47 -19.45
CA LEU A 134 -2.07 9.29 -18.97
C LEU A 134 -2.40 10.27 -17.83
N THR A 135 -3.59 10.83 -17.88
CA THR A 135 -4.22 11.53 -16.76
C THR A 135 -4.90 10.54 -15.82
N ARG A 136 -5.21 10.96 -14.59
CA ARG A 136 -6.00 10.14 -13.64
C ARG A 136 -7.37 9.74 -14.21
N ASN A 137 -8.00 10.61 -15.00
CA ASN A 137 -9.29 10.30 -15.64
C ASN A 137 -9.17 9.20 -16.71
N GLN A 138 -8.06 9.18 -17.46
CA GLN A 138 -7.81 8.11 -18.43
C GLN A 138 -7.56 6.77 -17.75
N ILE A 139 -6.97 6.75 -16.55
CA ILE A 139 -6.88 5.52 -15.74
C ILE A 139 -8.28 4.98 -15.40
N VAL A 140 -9.20 5.85 -14.97
CA VAL A 140 -10.60 5.44 -14.70
C VAL A 140 -11.29 4.97 -15.98
N GLN A 141 -11.03 5.60 -17.12
CA GLN A 141 -11.53 5.18 -18.42
C GLN A 141 -11.04 3.77 -18.80
N LEU A 142 -9.76 3.47 -18.59
CA LEU A 142 -9.20 2.13 -18.82
C LEU A 142 -9.85 1.11 -17.89
N ALA A 143 -9.97 1.43 -16.60
CA ALA A 143 -10.60 0.57 -15.61
C ALA A 143 -12.07 0.25 -15.94
N ALA A 144 -12.79 1.20 -16.54
CA ALA A 144 -14.17 1.00 -17.00
C ALA A 144 -14.29 0.01 -18.19
N GLY A 145 -13.19 -0.32 -18.85
CA GLY A 145 -13.14 -1.38 -19.87
C GLY A 145 -13.15 -2.81 -19.30
N GLY A 146 -13.01 -2.95 -17.98
CA GLY A 146 -13.17 -4.23 -17.28
C GLY A 146 -14.62 -4.59 -16.99
N ASP A 147 -14.85 -5.47 -16.01
CA ASP A 147 -16.20 -5.88 -15.66
C ASP A 147 -16.89 -4.85 -14.75
N PRO A 148 -18.20 -4.59 -14.94
CA PRO A 148 -18.91 -3.54 -14.22
C PRO A 148 -19.43 -3.96 -12.84
N GLU A 149 -19.48 -5.26 -12.52
CA GLU A 149 -20.07 -5.77 -11.28
C GLU A 149 -19.19 -6.85 -10.64
N ASN A 150 -19.18 -6.89 -9.30
CA ASN A 150 -18.44 -7.88 -8.52
C ASN A 150 -16.98 -8.04 -8.98
N ALA A 151 -16.34 -6.94 -9.34
CA ALA A 151 -15.01 -6.92 -9.91
C ALA A 151 -14.17 -5.78 -9.33
N ILE A 152 -12.87 -6.03 -9.24
CA ILE A 152 -11.81 -5.04 -9.07
C ILE A 152 -11.06 -4.99 -10.40
N ASN A 153 -11.15 -3.85 -11.10
CA ASN A 153 -10.45 -3.64 -12.36
C ASN A 153 -9.08 -3.00 -12.07
N VAL A 154 -8.01 -3.77 -12.21
CA VAL A 154 -6.63 -3.35 -11.92
C VAL A 154 -5.95 -2.92 -13.21
N VAL A 155 -5.66 -1.63 -13.34
CA VAL A 155 -4.87 -1.07 -14.44
C VAL A 155 -3.39 -1.10 -14.08
N LEU A 156 -2.59 -1.81 -14.87
CA LEU A 156 -1.15 -1.94 -14.69
C LEU A 156 -0.48 -1.21 -15.85
N THR A 157 0.30 -0.16 -15.58
CA THR A 157 0.99 0.61 -16.62
C THR A 157 2.46 0.23 -16.71
N ALA A 158 2.94 -0.03 -17.93
CA ALA A 158 4.32 -0.45 -18.19
C ALA A 158 5.35 0.65 -17.85
N ALA A 159 6.63 0.29 -17.80
CA ALA A 159 7.71 1.21 -17.40
C ALA A 159 7.88 2.40 -18.33
N ASP A 160 7.41 2.31 -19.57
CA ASP A 160 7.50 3.36 -20.57
C ASP A 160 6.21 4.22 -20.66
N VAL A 161 5.32 4.09 -19.68
CA VAL A 161 4.09 4.89 -19.56
C VAL A 161 4.22 5.85 -18.37
N THR A 162 3.97 7.13 -18.65
CA THR A 162 3.90 8.19 -17.65
C THR A 162 2.44 8.39 -17.23
N VAL A 163 2.21 8.57 -15.94
CA VAL A 163 0.88 8.84 -15.37
C VAL A 163 0.97 10.05 -14.46
N GLU A 164 -0.04 10.90 -14.51
CA GLU A 164 -0.16 12.07 -13.65
C GLU A 164 0.07 11.75 -12.15
N ASN A 165 1.02 12.49 -11.57
CA ASN A 165 1.51 12.36 -10.19
C ASN A 165 2.16 11.01 -9.81
N PHE A 166 2.36 10.10 -10.76
CA PHE A 166 3.18 8.92 -10.51
C PHE A 166 4.57 9.36 -10.04
N CYS A 167 5.11 8.66 -9.04
CA CYS A 167 6.44 8.96 -8.47
C CYS A 167 6.56 10.29 -7.72
N MET A 168 5.47 11.05 -7.55
CA MET A 168 5.47 12.29 -6.76
C MET A 168 4.85 12.04 -5.39
N ASP A 169 3.59 11.64 -5.39
CA ASP A 169 2.78 11.40 -4.19
C ASP A 169 2.35 9.94 -4.03
N SER A 170 2.40 9.15 -5.11
CA SER A 170 1.83 7.81 -5.15
C SER A 170 2.53 6.89 -6.17
N CYS A 171 2.52 5.61 -5.84
CA CYS A 171 2.97 4.51 -6.70
C CYS A 171 1.79 3.78 -7.38
N GLY A 172 0.58 4.25 -7.10
CA GLY A 172 -0.69 3.66 -7.48
C GLY A 172 -1.85 4.30 -6.72
N THR A 173 -3.07 4.03 -7.15
CA THR A 173 -4.29 4.54 -6.50
C THR A 173 -5.34 3.45 -6.55
N HIS A 174 -6.31 3.55 -5.66
CA HIS A 174 -7.56 2.81 -5.80
C HIS A 174 -8.74 3.79 -5.77
N GLY A 175 -9.91 3.32 -6.15
CA GLY A 175 -11.13 4.11 -6.12
C GLY A 175 -12.32 3.30 -6.57
N SER A 176 -13.45 3.98 -6.75
CA SER A 176 -14.67 3.38 -7.24
C SER A 176 -15.37 4.30 -8.23
N GLN A 177 -16.07 3.69 -9.19
CA GLN A 177 -16.79 4.42 -10.23
C GLN A 177 -18.15 3.77 -10.48
N GLY A 178 -19.16 4.60 -10.73
CA GLY A 178 -20.53 4.17 -11.06
C GLY A 178 -21.60 4.72 -10.11
N LYS A 179 -22.78 5.06 -10.65
CA LYS A 179 -23.91 5.58 -9.85
C LYS A 179 -24.84 4.48 -9.33
N LYS A 180 -24.94 3.34 -10.03
CA LYS A 180 -25.89 2.25 -9.73
C LYS A 180 -25.22 0.90 -9.51
N SER A 181 -24.21 0.57 -10.32
CA SER A 181 -23.29 -0.55 -10.08
C SER A 181 -21.90 0.04 -9.97
N LYS A 182 -21.39 0.09 -8.73
CA LYS A 182 -20.06 0.64 -8.46
C LYS A 182 -19.05 -0.49 -8.64
N PHE A 183 -18.17 -0.37 -9.62
CA PHE A 183 -16.96 -1.20 -9.64
C PHE A 183 -15.86 -0.50 -8.85
N ALA A 184 -15.01 -1.29 -8.21
CA ALA A 184 -13.77 -0.80 -7.64
C ALA A 184 -12.66 -0.92 -8.68
N TYR A 185 -11.70 -0.01 -8.64
CA TYR A 185 -10.54 -0.07 -9.50
C TYR A 185 -9.27 0.19 -8.71
N ILE A 186 -8.18 -0.34 -9.24
CA ILE A 186 -6.82 -0.09 -8.76
C ILE A 186 -6.00 0.34 -9.98
N TRP A 187 -5.04 1.23 -9.77
CA TRP A 187 -3.95 1.45 -10.70
C TRP A 187 -2.62 1.32 -9.98
N VAL A 188 -1.66 0.65 -10.63
CA VAL A 188 -0.27 0.57 -10.19
C VAL A 188 0.63 0.82 -11.40
N GLY A 189 1.65 1.66 -11.23
CA GLY A 189 2.66 1.93 -12.26
C GLY A 189 3.95 1.15 -12.05
N ASN A 190 4.56 0.69 -13.13
CA ASN A 190 5.93 0.18 -13.07
C ASN A 190 6.92 1.34 -12.89
N SER A 191 7.59 1.37 -11.74
CA SER A 191 8.48 2.47 -11.34
C SER A 191 9.93 2.31 -11.80
N GLU A 192 10.29 1.20 -12.44
CA GLU A 192 11.66 0.81 -12.77
C GLU A 192 12.49 1.93 -13.43
N THR A 193 11.87 2.72 -14.31
CA THR A 193 12.53 3.77 -15.10
C THR A 193 12.32 5.19 -14.54
N GLN A 194 11.35 5.39 -13.65
CA GLN A 194 10.92 6.72 -13.19
C GLN A 194 11.32 7.01 -11.75
N CYS A 195 11.07 6.06 -10.82
CA CYS A 195 11.34 6.25 -9.40
C CYS A 195 11.51 4.92 -8.63
N PRO A 196 12.42 4.04 -9.03
CA PRO A 196 12.57 2.74 -8.38
C PRO A 196 12.92 2.89 -6.88
N GLY A 197 13.66 3.94 -6.51
CA GLY A 197 13.97 4.26 -5.11
C GLY A 197 12.79 4.72 -4.24
N GLN A 198 11.63 5.02 -4.82
CA GLN A 198 10.43 5.39 -4.07
C GLN A 198 9.42 4.25 -4.07
N CYS A 199 9.12 3.70 -5.25
CA CYS A 199 8.01 2.77 -5.44
C CYS A 199 8.43 1.30 -5.50
N ALA A 200 9.72 1.00 -5.55
CA ALA A 200 10.26 -0.36 -5.49
C ALA A 200 11.15 -0.58 -4.27
N TRP A 201 11.12 0.31 -3.26
CA TRP A 201 11.78 0.05 -1.98
C TRP A 201 11.15 -1.20 -1.32
N PRO A 202 11.93 -2.20 -0.86
CA PRO A 202 13.36 -2.14 -0.55
C PRO A 202 14.32 -2.71 -1.61
N PHE A 203 13.86 -2.94 -2.85
CA PHE A 203 14.65 -3.53 -3.94
C PHE A 203 15.48 -2.52 -4.74
N HIS A 204 15.38 -1.24 -4.40
CA HIS A 204 16.23 -0.19 -4.95
C HIS A 204 16.63 0.80 -3.86
N GLN A 205 17.77 1.48 -4.08
CA GLN A 205 18.27 2.49 -3.15
C GLN A 205 17.26 3.63 -3.01
N PRO A 206 16.86 4.01 -1.78
CA PRO A 206 15.85 5.04 -1.58
C PRO A 206 16.37 6.44 -1.88
N ILE A 207 15.49 7.31 -2.38
CA ILE A 207 15.84 8.70 -2.76
C ILE A 207 16.27 9.52 -1.54
N TYR A 208 15.69 9.24 -0.37
CA TYR A 208 15.99 9.90 0.90
C TYR A 208 15.94 8.89 2.06
N GLY A 209 16.46 9.29 3.23
CA GLY A 209 16.53 8.43 4.41
C GLY A 209 17.73 7.48 4.38
N PRO A 210 17.72 6.40 5.20
CA PRO A 210 18.84 5.47 5.33
C PRO A 210 19.22 4.82 3.99
N GLN A 211 20.51 4.81 3.69
CA GLN A 211 21.06 4.38 2.39
C GLN A 211 21.62 2.95 2.45
N ASN A 212 20.92 2.07 3.16
CA ASN A 212 21.31 0.67 3.26
C ASN A 212 21.29 0.00 1.86
N PRO A 213 22.16 -1.00 1.60
CA PRO A 213 22.13 -1.74 0.35
C PRO A 213 20.73 -2.30 0.04
N PRO A 214 20.26 -2.20 -1.21
CA PRO A 214 18.96 -2.74 -1.59
C PRO A 214 18.88 -4.25 -1.39
N LEU A 215 17.69 -4.75 -1.09
CA LEU A 215 17.42 -6.19 -1.07
C LEU A 215 17.38 -6.75 -2.50
N ILE A 216 17.72 -8.02 -2.64
CA ILE A 216 17.58 -8.73 -3.91
C ILE A 216 16.10 -9.08 -4.12
N ALA A 217 15.56 -8.66 -5.26
CA ALA A 217 14.15 -8.83 -5.62
C ALA A 217 13.79 -10.31 -5.89
N PRO A 218 12.71 -10.86 -5.30
CA PRO A 218 12.41 -12.28 -5.32
C PRO A 218 12.03 -12.85 -6.69
N ASN A 219 11.63 -12.01 -7.64
CA ASN A 219 11.33 -12.43 -9.01
C ASN A 219 12.38 -11.95 -10.03
N ASN A 220 13.52 -11.44 -9.55
CA ASN A 220 14.59 -10.88 -10.38
C ASN A 220 14.10 -9.76 -11.32
N ASP A 221 13.08 -9.01 -10.89
CA ASP A 221 12.52 -7.87 -11.62
C ASP A 221 12.08 -6.81 -10.60
N VAL A 222 12.93 -5.81 -10.37
CA VAL A 222 12.72 -4.73 -9.39
C VAL A 222 11.42 -3.98 -9.65
N GLY A 223 11.08 -3.74 -10.93
CA GLY A 223 9.85 -3.07 -11.32
C GLY A 223 8.62 -3.86 -10.92
N MET A 224 8.57 -5.14 -11.28
CA MET A 224 7.43 -6.00 -10.96
C MET A 224 7.31 -6.30 -9.46
N ASP A 225 8.42 -6.56 -8.79
CA ASP A 225 8.41 -6.82 -7.35
C ASP A 225 7.97 -5.57 -6.55
N GLY A 226 8.34 -4.37 -7.01
CA GLY A 226 7.78 -3.11 -6.51
C GLY A 226 6.28 -2.97 -6.81
N MET A 227 5.83 -3.33 -8.01
CA MET A 227 4.40 -3.33 -8.34
C MET A 227 3.59 -4.28 -7.46
N VAL A 228 4.12 -5.46 -7.11
CA VAL A 228 3.46 -6.41 -6.19
C VAL A 228 3.25 -5.79 -4.81
N ILE A 229 4.25 -5.13 -4.24
CA ILE A 229 4.14 -4.44 -2.94
C ILE A 229 2.98 -3.44 -2.96
N ASN A 230 2.95 -2.59 -3.98
CA ASN A 230 1.94 -1.55 -4.12
C ASN A 230 0.55 -2.14 -4.39
N LEU A 231 0.45 -3.14 -5.26
CA LEU A 231 -0.79 -3.84 -5.56
C LEU A 231 -1.34 -4.54 -4.31
N ALA A 232 -0.50 -5.18 -3.52
CA ALA A 232 -0.89 -5.84 -2.27
C ALA A 232 -1.50 -4.82 -1.29
N SER A 233 -0.82 -3.70 -1.05
CA SER A 233 -1.33 -2.61 -0.20
C SER A 233 -2.67 -2.06 -0.72
N LEU A 234 -2.77 -1.80 -2.02
CA LEU A 234 -3.96 -1.24 -2.65
C LEU A 234 -5.13 -2.23 -2.70
N LEU A 235 -4.88 -3.53 -2.83
CA LEU A 235 -5.92 -4.55 -2.74
C LEU A 235 -6.51 -4.60 -1.33
N ALA A 236 -5.67 -4.59 -0.29
CA ALA A 236 -6.13 -4.54 1.09
C ALA A 236 -6.97 -3.28 1.36
N ALA A 237 -6.52 -2.11 0.89
CA ALA A 237 -7.28 -0.86 0.95
C ALA A 237 -8.60 -0.96 0.18
N THR A 238 -8.60 -1.50 -1.03
CA THR A 238 -9.80 -1.61 -1.88
C THR A 238 -10.87 -2.50 -1.27
N VAL A 239 -10.50 -3.59 -0.62
CA VAL A 239 -11.52 -4.49 -0.05
C VAL A 239 -12.05 -4.00 1.30
N THR A 240 -11.22 -3.27 2.06
CA THR A 240 -11.57 -2.74 3.39
C THR A 240 -12.13 -1.31 3.38
N ASN A 241 -11.90 -0.56 2.30
CA ASN A 241 -12.34 0.83 2.11
C ASN A 241 -12.62 1.17 0.62
N PRO A 242 -13.48 0.42 -0.10
CA PRO A 242 -13.71 0.63 -1.54
C PRO A 242 -14.32 2.00 -1.91
N PHE A 243 -15.02 2.64 -0.96
CA PHE A 243 -15.84 3.84 -1.20
C PHE A 243 -15.43 5.03 -0.33
N GLY A 244 -14.26 4.98 0.32
CA GLY A 244 -13.74 6.08 1.15
C GLY A 244 -14.40 6.25 2.52
N ASN A 245 -15.20 5.27 2.96
CA ASN A 245 -15.90 5.28 4.26
C ASN A 245 -15.81 3.95 5.04
N GLY A 246 -14.89 3.05 4.67
CA GLY A 246 -14.59 1.80 5.34
C GLY A 246 -13.58 1.97 6.48
N PHE A 247 -12.43 1.29 6.42
CA PHE A 247 -11.38 1.37 7.44
C PHE A 247 -10.27 2.35 7.06
N TYR A 248 -10.01 3.35 7.90
CA TYR A 248 -8.87 4.25 7.76
C TYR A 248 -8.58 5.06 9.02
N GLN A 249 -7.40 5.68 9.04
CA GLN A 249 -6.93 6.68 10.00
C GLN A 249 -6.70 8.02 9.28
N GLY A 250 -6.92 9.13 9.99
CA GLY A 250 -6.71 10.47 9.44
C GLY A 250 -7.94 11.01 8.70
N PRO A 251 -7.78 12.11 7.93
CA PRO A 251 -8.90 12.73 7.23
C PRO A 251 -9.29 11.91 5.99
N ALA A 252 -10.58 11.95 5.61
CA ALA A 252 -11.12 11.11 4.54
C ALA A 252 -10.60 11.44 3.13
N ASP A 253 -10.02 12.63 2.94
CA ASP A 253 -9.39 13.08 1.70
C ASP A 253 -7.91 12.67 1.59
N ALA A 254 -7.28 12.26 2.70
CA ALA A 254 -5.92 11.71 2.75
C ALA A 254 -5.80 10.58 3.79
N PRO A 255 -6.54 9.47 3.63
CA PRO A 255 -6.59 8.40 4.62
C PRO A 255 -5.33 7.53 4.62
N LEU A 256 -4.89 7.11 5.81
CA LEU A 256 -4.02 5.94 5.97
C LEU A 256 -4.89 4.70 6.16
N GLU A 257 -4.74 3.72 5.29
CA GLU A 257 -5.58 2.53 5.16
C GLU A 257 -4.81 1.27 5.56
N ALA A 258 -5.41 0.09 5.37
CA ALA A 258 -4.90 -1.19 5.84
C ALA A 258 -3.39 -1.40 5.63
N GLY A 259 -2.86 -1.14 4.43
CA GLY A 259 -1.43 -1.23 4.14
C GLY A 259 -0.66 0.08 4.36
N THR A 260 -1.24 1.23 3.98
CA THR A 260 -0.54 2.52 4.05
C THR A 260 -0.37 3.06 5.48
N ALA A 261 -1.13 2.55 6.44
CA ALA A 261 -0.90 2.78 7.87
C ALA A 261 0.36 2.06 8.41
N CYS A 262 0.95 1.14 7.63
CA CYS A 262 2.12 0.35 7.99
C CYS A 262 3.29 0.52 7.01
N PRO A 263 3.72 1.77 6.72
CA PRO A 263 4.67 2.03 5.66
C PRO A 263 6.03 1.37 5.96
N GLY A 264 6.51 0.58 5.01
CA GLY A 264 7.85 -0.01 5.03
C GLY A 264 8.07 -1.12 6.06
N ILE A 265 7.02 -1.64 6.69
CA ILE A 265 7.09 -2.79 7.58
C ILE A 265 6.81 -4.05 6.75
N TYR A 266 7.80 -4.93 6.58
CA TYR A 266 7.63 -6.19 5.86
C TYR A 266 7.92 -7.42 6.73
N GLY A 267 8.75 -7.27 7.76
CA GLY A 267 9.04 -8.30 8.74
C GLY A 267 9.09 -7.76 10.16
N LYS A 268 9.17 -8.66 11.14
CA LYS A 268 9.36 -8.31 12.55
C LYS A 268 10.59 -7.41 12.75
N GLY A 269 10.48 -6.44 13.65
CA GLY A 269 11.59 -5.55 14.00
C GLY A 269 11.94 -4.51 12.94
N ALA A 270 11.10 -4.32 11.91
CA ALA A 270 11.28 -3.27 10.92
C ALA A 270 11.39 -1.88 11.57
N TYR A 271 12.24 -1.03 10.99
CA TYR A 271 12.45 0.37 11.36
C TYR A 271 12.91 1.14 10.13
N PRO A 272 12.96 2.49 10.13
CA PRO A 272 13.38 3.24 8.95
C PRO A 272 14.73 2.76 8.39
N GLY A 273 14.74 2.28 7.14
CA GLY A 273 15.92 1.71 6.49
C GLY A 273 16.10 0.19 6.61
N TYR A 274 15.32 -0.49 7.44
CA TYR A 274 15.34 -1.94 7.62
C TYR A 274 13.94 -2.52 7.44
N ALA A 275 13.77 -3.38 6.43
CA ALA A 275 12.50 -3.99 6.07
C ALA A 275 11.93 -4.94 7.13
N GLY A 276 12.73 -5.32 8.13
CA GLY A 276 12.41 -6.33 9.13
C GLY A 276 13.13 -7.65 8.87
N ASP A 277 12.92 -8.61 9.76
CA ASP A 277 13.47 -9.96 9.63
C ASP A 277 12.76 -10.70 8.49
N LEU A 278 13.46 -10.93 7.37
CA LEU A 278 12.92 -11.54 6.17
C LEU A 278 13.53 -12.92 5.91
N LEU A 279 12.82 -13.74 5.14
CA LEU A 279 13.35 -14.98 4.60
C LEU A 279 14.28 -14.67 3.43
N VAL A 280 15.30 -15.50 3.26
CA VAL A 280 16.29 -15.38 2.18
C VAL A 280 16.29 -16.66 1.36
N ASP A 281 16.17 -16.54 0.04
CA ASP A 281 16.34 -17.65 -0.89
C ASP A 281 17.81 -18.08 -0.91
N SER A 282 18.09 -19.34 -0.58
CA SER A 282 19.46 -19.86 -0.49
C SER A 282 20.20 -19.90 -1.84
N THR A 283 19.47 -19.88 -2.95
CA THR A 283 20.02 -19.99 -4.32
C THR A 283 20.26 -18.61 -4.92
N THR A 284 19.28 -17.71 -4.78
CA THR A 284 19.33 -16.38 -5.42
C THR A 284 19.77 -15.26 -4.49
N GLY A 285 19.72 -15.49 -3.16
CA GLY A 285 19.92 -14.45 -2.15
C GLY A 285 18.72 -13.50 -2.02
N ALA A 286 17.62 -13.75 -2.73
CA ALA A 286 16.47 -12.86 -2.72
C ALA A 286 15.74 -12.84 -1.38
N SER A 287 15.29 -11.64 -0.98
CA SER A 287 14.55 -11.45 0.27
C SER A 287 13.05 -11.48 0.01
N PHE A 288 12.32 -12.25 0.82
CA PHE A 288 10.87 -12.43 0.69
C PHE A 288 10.24 -12.71 2.06
N ASN A 289 8.91 -12.58 2.14
CA ASN A 289 8.17 -13.00 3.33
C ASN A 289 6.96 -13.88 3.01
N ALA A 290 6.66 -14.13 1.74
CA ALA A 290 5.52 -14.95 1.33
C ALA A 290 5.86 -15.83 0.13
N ASN A 291 5.48 -17.12 0.20
CA ASN A 291 5.45 -18.02 -0.95
C ASN A 291 4.09 -17.90 -1.67
N GLY A 292 4.10 -17.94 -3.00
CA GLY A 292 2.89 -17.98 -3.81
C GLY A 292 2.93 -19.08 -4.86
N GLU A 293 1.88 -19.13 -5.67
CA GLU A 293 1.70 -20.12 -6.73
C GLU A 293 2.89 -20.14 -7.71
N ASN A 294 3.04 -21.28 -8.39
CA ASN A 294 4.08 -21.48 -9.41
C ASN A 294 5.51 -21.28 -8.89
N GLY A 295 5.74 -21.51 -7.59
CA GLY A 295 7.04 -21.37 -6.94
C GLY A 295 7.50 -19.92 -6.79
N ARG A 296 6.60 -18.96 -6.96
CA ARG A 296 6.90 -17.54 -6.82
C ARG A 296 7.11 -17.15 -5.37
N LYS A 297 7.93 -16.13 -5.17
CA LYS A 297 8.19 -15.53 -3.86
C LYS A 297 7.88 -14.06 -3.93
N TYR A 298 7.36 -13.52 -2.83
CA TYR A 298 6.90 -12.14 -2.77
C TYR A 298 7.29 -11.49 -1.45
N LEU A 299 7.42 -10.16 -1.49
CA LEU A 299 7.50 -9.33 -0.31
C LEU A 299 6.18 -8.57 -0.18
N LEU A 300 5.45 -8.81 0.90
CA LEU A 300 4.12 -8.25 1.13
C LEU A 300 4.14 -7.32 2.35
N PRO A 301 3.49 -6.15 2.28
CA PRO A 301 3.50 -5.19 3.39
C PRO A 301 2.76 -5.76 4.60
N ALA A 302 3.16 -5.34 5.79
CA ALA A 302 2.34 -5.51 6.97
C ALA A 302 1.00 -4.81 6.76
N LEU A 303 -0.06 -5.40 7.31
CA LEU A 303 -1.36 -4.74 7.39
C LEU A 303 -1.59 -4.28 8.82
N PHE A 304 -2.29 -3.17 8.99
CA PHE A 304 -2.74 -2.72 10.30
C PHE A 304 -3.69 -3.77 10.88
N ASP A 305 -3.44 -4.23 12.10
CA ASP A 305 -4.34 -5.13 12.79
C ASP A 305 -5.28 -4.32 13.69
N PRO A 306 -6.56 -4.15 13.32
CA PRO A 306 -7.51 -3.38 14.12
C PRO A 306 -7.83 -4.04 15.48
N SER A 307 -7.52 -5.32 15.67
CA SER A 307 -7.73 -6.03 16.95
C SER A 307 -6.65 -5.69 17.97
N THR A 308 -5.40 -5.48 17.51
CA THR A 308 -4.25 -5.17 18.38
C THR A 308 -3.82 -3.70 18.29
N SER A 309 -4.42 -2.93 17.38
CA SER A 309 -4.05 -1.53 17.09
C SER A 309 -2.56 -1.38 16.73
N SER A 310 -2.03 -2.31 15.94
CA SER A 310 -0.61 -2.35 15.55
C SER A 310 -0.41 -2.94 14.16
N CYS A 311 0.69 -2.63 13.51
CA CYS A 311 1.07 -3.27 12.24
C CYS A 311 1.48 -4.73 12.45
N SER A 312 0.90 -5.63 11.66
CA SER A 312 1.21 -7.07 11.68
C SER A 312 1.88 -7.47 10.37
N ALA A 313 3.17 -7.76 10.43
CA ALA A 313 3.89 -8.41 9.35
C ALA A 313 3.50 -9.90 9.28
N LEU A 314 3.75 -10.53 8.12
CA LEU A 314 3.50 -11.96 7.92
C LEU A 314 4.55 -12.85 8.61
N ALA A 315 5.80 -12.35 8.70
CA ALA A 315 6.96 -13.01 9.28
C ALA A 315 7.63 -12.12 10.34
#